data_AF-A0A8S3HR32-F1
#
_entry.id   AF-A0A8S3HR32-F1
#
_cell.length_a   1.000
_cell.length_b   1.000
_cell.length_c   1.000
_cell.angle_alpha   90.00
_cell.angle_beta   90.00
_cell.angle_gamma   90.00
#
_symmetry.space_group_name_H-M   'P 1'
#
loop_
_entity.id
_entity.type
_entity.pdbx_description
1 polymer ?
#
loop_
_entity_poly.entity_id
_entity_poly.type
_entity_poly.pdbx_seq_one_letter_code
_entity_poly.pdbx_strand_id
1 'polypeptide(L)'
;GITFTRIEQPRTEDVLSASSADAAKALDSVTDAAKAHFREAAEKILKTFDAVDALSAALACISGTTNIVPRSLFSKKENYTTYMLTVTDELKGPGLVFTMLRKCFGEDFDAKANCSQVAFTKDYRSAVFDIPSELDEKLQGYWKDSPRIQMKPIQELPQLDETSRNGGRSFSRGSYGSSRGGSYGG
;
A
#
# COMPACT_ATOMS: atom_id res chain seq x y z
N GLY A 1 12.32 -28.62 -15.58
CA GLY A 1 11.82 -27.82 -14.44
C GLY A 1 10.93 -26.73 -14.99
N ILE A 2 9.79 -26.46 -14.35
CA ILE A 2 8.86 -25.41 -14.77
C ILE A 2 9.37 -24.08 -14.21
N THR A 3 9.70 -23.15 -15.10
CA THR A 3 10.03 -21.76 -14.75
C THR A 3 8.74 -20.95 -14.70
N PHE A 4 8.37 -20.51 -13.50
CA PHE A 4 7.26 -19.58 -13.34
C PHE A 4 7.75 -18.15 -13.59
N THR A 5 7.13 -17.46 -14.55
CA THR A 5 7.30 -16.02 -14.74
C THR A 5 6.27 -15.29 -13.89
N ARG A 6 6.72 -14.40 -12.99
CA ARG A 6 5.81 -13.55 -12.22
C ARG A 6 5.22 -12.51 -13.18
N ILE A 7 3.92 -12.63 -13.42
CA ILE A 7 3.11 -11.59 -14.08
C ILE A 7 2.77 -10.50 -13.07
N GLU A 8 2.76 -9.27 -13.55
CA GLU A 8 2.43 -8.09 -12.77
C GLU A 8 0.96 -8.15 -12.32
N GLN A 9 0.68 -7.64 -11.12
CA GLN A 9 -0.71 -7.49 -10.67
C GLN A 9 -1.32 -6.32 -11.44
N PRO A 10 -2.56 -6.45 -11.96
CA PRO A 10 -3.22 -5.33 -12.63
C PRO A 10 -3.30 -4.12 -11.70
N ARG A 11 -3.05 -2.91 -12.22
CA ARG A 11 -3.13 -1.70 -11.42
C ARG A 11 -4.55 -1.51 -10.93
N THR A 12 -4.75 -0.81 -9.81
CA THR A 12 -6.10 -0.49 -9.33
C THR A 12 -6.92 0.20 -10.42
N GLU A 13 -6.31 1.11 -11.18
CA GLU A 13 -6.94 1.76 -12.35
C GLU A 13 -7.33 0.76 -13.45
N ASP A 14 -6.47 -0.22 -13.74
CA ASP A 14 -6.76 -1.27 -14.73
C ASP A 14 -7.89 -2.19 -14.27
N VAL A 15 -7.91 -2.54 -12.97
CA VAL A 15 -9.00 -3.31 -12.35
C VAL A 15 -10.31 -2.53 -12.39
N LEU A 16 -10.27 -1.23 -12.07
CA LEU A 16 -11.45 -0.36 -12.10
C LEU A 16 -11.98 -0.19 -13.53
N SER A 17 -11.09 0.01 -14.50
CA SER A 17 -11.45 0.12 -15.91
C SER A 17 -12.05 -1.17 -16.43
N ALA A 18 -11.43 -2.31 -16.16
CA ALA A 18 -11.96 -3.62 -16.54
C ALA A 18 -13.31 -3.90 -15.87
N SER A 19 -13.42 -3.64 -14.56
CA SER A 19 -14.63 -3.89 -13.78
C SER A 19 -15.79 -2.98 -14.20
N SER A 20 -15.53 -1.71 -14.52
CA SER A 20 -16.55 -0.80 -15.06
C SER A 20 -17.00 -1.21 -16.46
N ALA A 21 -16.09 -1.65 -17.33
CA ALA A 21 -16.43 -2.16 -18.66
C ALA A 21 -17.29 -3.43 -18.58
N ASP A 22 -16.98 -4.33 -17.65
CA ASP A 22 -17.77 -5.54 -17.43
C ASP A 22 -19.15 -5.24 -16.83
N ALA A 23 -19.22 -4.28 -15.90
CA ALA A 23 -20.50 -3.79 -15.37
C ALA A 23 -21.37 -3.16 -16.48
N ALA A 24 -20.78 -2.43 -17.42
CA ALA A 24 -21.49 -1.88 -18.56
C ALA A 24 -22.03 -3.00 -19.49
N LYS A 25 -21.21 -4.02 -19.81
CA LYS A 25 -21.66 -5.18 -20.59
C LYS A 25 -22.75 -5.98 -19.89
N ALA A 26 -22.75 -6.02 -18.56
CA ALA A 26 -23.80 -6.71 -17.81
C ALA A 26 -25.19 -6.11 -18.10
N LEU A 27 -25.27 -4.83 -18.45
CA LEU A 27 -26.53 -4.18 -18.82
C LEU A 27 -27.14 -4.78 -20.11
N ASP A 28 -26.32 -5.25 -21.05
CA ASP A 28 -26.79 -5.86 -22.31
C ASP A 28 -27.53 -7.18 -22.07
N SER A 29 -27.26 -7.84 -20.94
CA SER A 29 -27.91 -9.09 -20.56
C SER A 29 -29.28 -8.92 -19.90
N VAL A 30 -29.68 -7.67 -19.60
CA VAL A 30 -30.93 -7.38 -18.88
C VAL A 30 -32.13 -7.37 -19.84
N THR A 31 -33.09 -8.25 -19.59
CA THR A 31 -34.31 -8.36 -20.40
C THR A 31 -35.26 -7.16 -20.22
N ASP A 32 -36.10 -6.89 -21.23
CA ASP A 32 -37.09 -5.81 -21.16
C ASP A 32 -38.09 -6.00 -20.01
N ALA A 33 -38.46 -7.25 -19.71
CA ALA A 33 -39.31 -7.58 -18.57
C ALA A 33 -38.66 -7.19 -17.24
N ALA A 34 -37.36 -7.47 -17.06
CA ALA A 34 -36.63 -7.05 -15.87
C ALA A 34 -36.54 -5.51 -15.78
N LYS A 35 -36.24 -4.82 -16.90
CA LYS A 35 -36.19 -3.35 -16.94
C LYS A 35 -37.52 -2.70 -16.54
N ALA A 36 -38.66 -3.30 -16.90
CA ALA A 36 -39.97 -2.76 -16.55
C ALA A 36 -40.19 -2.66 -15.04
N HIS A 37 -39.66 -3.60 -14.25
CA HIS A 37 -39.77 -3.58 -12.78
C HIS A 37 -38.96 -2.45 -12.12
N PHE A 38 -37.87 -2.01 -12.74
CA PHE A 38 -36.99 -0.96 -12.20
C PHE A 38 -37.27 0.43 -12.77
N ARG A 39 -38.18 0.54 -13.76
CA ARG A 39 -38.42 1.78 -14.51
C ARG A 39 -38.87 2.94 -13.63
N GLU A 40 -39.84 2.71 -12.73
CA GLU A 40 -40.33 3.75 -11.83
C GLU A 40 -39.25 4.25 -10.86
N ALA A 41 -38.41 3.34 -10.36
CA ALA A 41 -37.29 3.68 -9.48
C ALA A 41 -36.23 4.50 -10.22
N ALA A 42 -35.89 4.11 -11.45
CA ALA A 42 -34.96 4.86 -12.31
C ALA A 42 -35.47 6.28 -12.59
N GLU A 43 -36.76 6.45 -12.90
CA GLU A 43 -37.35 7.77 -13.12
C GLU A 43 -37.33 8.65 -11.86
N LYS A 44 -37.50 8.08 -10.66
CA LYS A 44 -37.35 8.83 -9.39
C LYS A 44 -35.90 9.29 -9.17
N ILE A 45 -34.94 8.43 -9.48
CA ILE A 45 -33.51 8.75 -9.36
C ILE A 45 -33.13 9.88 -10.32
N LEU A 46 -33.56 9.82 -11.58
CA LEU A 46 -33.30 10.86 -12.60
C LEU A 46 -33.98 12.21 -12.31
N LYS A 47 -35.02 12.23 -11.47
CA LYS A 47 -35.60 13.49 -10.97
C LYS A 47 -34.77 14.14 -9.87
N THR A 48 -33.93 13.35 -9.20
CA THR A 48 -33.18 13.78 -8.00
C THR A 48 -31.71 14.07 -8.31
N PHE A 49 -31.11 13.27 -9.21
CA PHE A 49 -29.71 13.35 -9.58
C PHE A 49 -29.57 13.56 -11.09
N ASP A 50 -28.44 14.12 -11.51
CA ASP A 50 -28.08 14.16 -12.92
C ASP A 50 -27.99 12.73 -13.50
N ALA A 51 -28.33 12.58 -14.78
CA ALA A 51 -28.36 11.28 -15.43
C ALA A 51 -26.99 10.59 -15.45
N VAL A 52 -25.91 11.34 -15.60
CA VAL A 52 -24.54 10.82 -15.61
C VAL A 52 -24.10 10.42 -14.20
N ASP A 53 -24.44 11.23 -13.20
CA ASP A 53 -24.13 10.94 -11.79
C ASP A 53 -24.89 9.71 -11.29
N ALA A 54 -26.19 9.60 -11.61
CA ALA A 54 -26.99 8.44 -11.27
C ALA A 54 -26.46 7.15 -11.94
N LEU A 55 -26.08 7.22 -13.22
CA LEU A 55 -25.59 6.07 -13.96
C LEU A 55 -24.19 5.65 -13.48
N SER A 56 -23.31 6.61 -13.20
CA SER A 56 -21.98 6.33 -12.65
C SER A 56 -22.07 5.68 -11.26
N ALA A 57 -22.95 6.15 -10.38
CA ALA A 57 -23.22 5.53 -9.09
C ALA A 57 -23.78 4.10 -9.23
N ALA A 58 -24.69 3.88 -10.19
CA ALA A 58 -25.23 2.55 -10.47
C ALA A 58 -24.15 1.59 -10.99
N LEU A 59 -23.30 2.04 -11.92
CA LEU A 59 -22.17 1.25 -12.42
C LEU A 59 -21.15 0.92 -11.32
N ALA A 60 -20.87 1.86 -10.42
CA ALA A 60 -20.04 1.63 -9.25
C ALA A 60 -20.62 0.58 -8.29
N CYS A 61 -21.95 0.60 -8.09
CA CYS A 61 -22.65 -0.43 -7.32
C CYS A 61 -22.61 -1.80 -8.00
N ILE A 62 -22.83 -1.87 -9.32
CA ILE A 62 -22.81 -3.12 -10.10
C ILE A 62 -21.40 -3.72 -10.13
N SER A 63 -20.38 -2.87 -10.31
CA SER A 63 -18.97 -3.29 -10.31
C SER A 63 -18.48 -3.68 -8.90
N GLY A 64 -19.27 -3.42 -7.86
CA GLY A 64 -18.88 -3.64 -6.45
C GLY A 64 -17.83 -2.64 -5.95
N THR A 65 -17.55 -1.57 -6.71
CA THR A 65 -16.56 -0.56 -6.37
C THR A 65 -17.23 0.70 -5.80
N THR A 66 -17.93 0.55 -4.69
CA THR A 66 -18.67 1.65 -4.06
C THR A 66 -17.79 2.60 -3.25
N ASN A 67 -16.59 2.15 -2.84
CA ASN A 67 -15.59 2.97 -2.15
C ASN A 67 -14.18 2.56 -2.60
N ILE A 68 -13.48 3.48 -3.25
CA ILE A 68 -12.06 3.31 -3.59
C ILE A 68 -11.25 3.81 -2.39
N VAL A 69 -11.16 2.98 -1.34
CA VAL A 69 -10.28 3.29 -0.20
C VAL A 69 -8.89 2.76 -0.51
N PRO A 70 -7.83 3.60 -0.46
CA PRO A 70 -6.47 3.10 -0.59
C PRO A 70 -6.20 2.09 0.52
N ARG A 71 -5.88 0.86 0.13
CA ARG A 71 -5.40 -0.19 1.03
C ARG A 71 -3.91 -0.34 0.84
N SER A 72 -3.20 -0.39 1.96
CA SER A 72 -1.78 -0.69 1.98
C SER A 72 -1.51 -2.03 1.27
N LEU A 73 -0.48 -2.08 0.44
CA LEU A 73 -0.02 -3.32 -0.17
C LEU A 73 0.71 -4.21 0.84
N PHE A 74 1.42 -3.60 1.78
CA PHE A 74 2.27 -4.28 2.73
C PHE A 74 1.49 -4.91 3.89
N SER A 75 0.64 -4.15 4.58
CA SER A 75 -0.17 -4.64 5.72
C SER A 75 -1.64 -4.92 5.39
N LYS A 76 -2.11 -4.57 4.18
CA LYS A 76 -3.53 -4.67 3.76
C LYS A 76 -4.50 -3.78 4.56
N LYS A 77 -3.98 -2.81 5.35
CA LYS A 77 -4.78 -1.87 6.11
C LYS A 77 -5.43 -0.82 5.21
N GLU A 78 -6.69 -0.47 5.51
CA GLU A 78 -7.42 0.63 4.87
C GLU A 78 -6.89 1.98 5.35
N ASN A 79 -6.89 2.98 4.46
CA ASN A 79 -6.37 4.34 4.69
C ASN A 79 -4.87 4.39 5.01
N TYR A 80 -4.11 3.41 4.50
CA TYR A 80 -2.66 3.42 4.58
C TYR A 80 -2.05 3.30 3.18
N THR A 81 -0.98 4.06 2.96
CA THR A 81 -0.21 4.05 1.73
C THR A 81 1.13 3.37 1.98
N THR A 82 1.51 2.43 1.12
CA THR A 82 2.80 1.73 1.22
C THR A 82 3.89 2.53 0.53
N TYR A 83 4.98 2.80 1.24
CA TYR A 83 6.17 3.47 0.73
C TYR A 83 7.35 2.53 0.68
N MET A 84 8.26 2.83 -0.24
CA MET A 84 9.60 2.25 -0.30
C MET A 84 10.64 3.34 -0.14
N LEU A 85 11.52 3.15 0.83
CA LEU A 85 12.76 3.91 1.01
C LEU A 85 13.90 3.10 0.43
N THR A 86 14.53 3.59 -0.63
CA THR A 86 15.69 2.97 -1.27
C THR A 86 16.94 3.77 -0.93
N VAL A 87 18.01 3.05 -0.59
CA VAL A 87 19.30 3.62 -0.24
C VAL A 87 20.43 2.97 -1.04
N THR A 88 21.52 3.71 -1.24
CA THR A 88 22.73 3.16 -1.88
C THR A 88 23.49 2.20 -0.98
N ASP A 89 23.49 2.48 0.32
CA ASP A 89 24.18 1.71 1.35
C ASP A 89 23.23 0.71 2.02
N GLU A 90 23.76 -0.37 2.60
CA GLU A 90 22.93 -1.39 3.26
C GLU A 90 22.22 -0.83 4.52
N LEU A 91 20.93 -1.12 4.64
CA LEU A 91 20.11 -0.77 5.80
C LEU A 91 20.41 -1.69 6.97
N LYS A 92 20.88 -1.10 8.07
CA LYS A 92 21.16 -1.84 9.32
C LYS A 92 19.91 -2.13 10.16
N GLY A 93 18.76 -1.54 9.80
CA GLY A 93 17.50 -1.67 10.53
C GLY A 93 16.53 -0.52 10.26
N PRO A 94 15.39 -0.46 10.97
CA PRO A 94 14.29 0.48 10.67
C PRO A 94 14.56 1.91 11.15
N GLY A 95 15.66 2.14 11.87
CA GLY A 95 15.99 3.45 12.44
C GLY A 95 16.05 4.56 11.39
N LEU A 96 16.54 4.25 10.17
CA LEU A 96 16.60 5.23 9.09
C LEU A 96 15.19 5.67 8.64
N VAL A 97 14.26 4.72 8.49
CA VAL A 97 12.86 5.01 8.12
C VAL A 97 12.26 5.97 9.14
N PHE A 98 12.35 5.66 10.43
CA PHE A 98 11.78 6.53 11.47
C PHE A 98 12.42 7.91 11.54
N THR A 99 13.73 8.00 11.31
CA THR A 99 14.43 9.29 11.24
C THR A 99 13.97 10.11 10.04
N MET A 100 13.74 9.49 8.88
CA MET A 100 13.22 10.22 7.72
C MET A 100 11.78 10.69 7.92
N LEU A 101 10.93 9.88 8.54
CA LEU A 101 9.56 10.29 8.87
C LEU A 101 9.55 11.48 9.85
N ARG A 102 10.38 11.44 10.91
CA ARG A 102 10.51 12.60 11.83
C ARG A 102 11.02 13.86 11.14
N LYS A 103 11.95 13.74 10.18
CA LYS A 103 12.40 14.91 9.39
C LYS A 103 11.28 15.54 8.56
N CYS A 104 10.33 14.75 8.07
CA CYS A 104 9.22 15.26 7.26
C CYS A 104 8.07 15.78 8.13
N PHE A 105 7.81 15.15 9.27
CA PHE A 105 6.62 15.42 10.08
C PHE A 105 6.88 16.24 11.36
N GLY A 106 8.12 16.29 11.84
CA GLY A 106 8.55 16.89 13.10
C GLY A 106 9.15 15.85 14.06
N GLU A 107 10.01 16.27 14.99
CA GLU A 107 10.62 15.36 15.98
C GLU A 107 9.58 14.76 16.95
N ASP A 108 8.48 15.48 17.22
CA ASP A 108 7.36 15.01 18.05
C ASP A 108 6.46 13.98 17.33
N PHE A 109 6.71 13.69 16.05
CA PHE A 109 5.95 12.70 15.31
C PHE A 109 6.27 11.29 15.80
N ASP A 110 5.26 10.58 16.31
CA ASP A 110 5.40 9.17 16.69
C ASP A 110 5.45 8.27 15.45
N ALA A 111 6.66 8.17 14.88
CA ALA A 111 6.92 7.32 13.73
C ALA A 111 6.69 5.83 14.05
N LYS A 112 6.79 5.38 15.30
CA LYS A 112 6.57 3.96 15.64
C LYS A 112 5.09 3.62 15.69
N ALA A 113 4.25 4.51 16.22
CA ALA A 113 2.81 4.33 16.21
C ALA A 113 2.24 4.39 14.79
N ASN A 114 2.72 5.32 13.97
CA ASN A 114 2.21 5.55 12.61
C ASN A 114 2.85 4.65 11.54
N CYS A 115 4.01 4.03 11.82
CA CYS A 115 4.71 3.10 10.94
C CYS A 115 5.11 1.84 11.73
N SER A 116 4.09 1.06 12.14
CA SER A 116 4.25 -0.08 13.05
C SER A 116 5.08 -1.25 12.50
N GLN A 117 5.17 -1.39 11.17
CA GLN A 117 5.87 -2.50 10.52
C GLN A 117 6.77 -1.97 9.41
N VAL A 118 8.00 -2.46 9.38
CA VAL A 118 9.00 -2.18 8.34
C VAL A 118 9.58 -3.53 7.90
N ALA A 119 9.49 -3.83 6.62
CA ALA A 119 10.17 -4.97 6.01
C ALA A 119 11.33 -4.49 5.14
N PHE A 120 12.28 -5.37 4.88
CA PHE A 120 13.46 -5.08 4.05
C PHE A 120 13.45 -5.94 2.81
N THR A 121 14.01 -5.44 1.72
CA THR A 121 14.34 -6.28 0.56
C THR A 121 15.45 -7.27 0.91
N LYS A 122 15.58 -8.37 0.16
CA LYS A 122 16.61 -9.40 0.39
C LYS A 122 18.05 -8.87 0.40
N ASP A 123 18.30 -7.80 -0.33
CA ASP A 123 19.59 -7.12 -0.42
C ASP A 123 19.77 -6.03 0.64
N TYR A 124 18.77 -5.81 1.51
CA TYR A 124 18.75 -4.78 2.55
C TYR A 124 19.00 -3.36 2.04
N ARG A 125 18.80 -3.08 0.75
CA ARG A 125 18.95 -1.72 0.19
C ARG A 125 17.64 -0.95 0.11
N SER A 126 16.52 -1.60 0.39
CA SER A 126 15.23 -0.93 0.47
C SER A 126 14.44 -1.38 1.67
N ALA A 127 13.72 -0.44 2.28
CA ALA A 127 12.74 -0.69 3.32
C ALA A 127 11.34 -0.40 2.78
N VAL A 128 10.39 -1.27 3.09
CA VAL A 128 8.97 -1.12 2.76
C VAL A 128 8.18 -0.98 4.04
N PHE A 129 7.31 0.02 4.09
CA PHE A 129 6.53 0.34 5.26
C PHE A 129 5.25 1.07 4.90
N ASP A 130 4.32 1.16 5.85
CA ASP A 130 3.05 1.84 5.67
C ASP A 130 2.98 3.11 6.51
N ILE A 131 2.32 4.14 5.97
CA ILE A 131 1.91 5.33 6.69
C ILE A 131 0.42 5.61 6.47
N PRO A 132 -0.26 6.31 7.38
CA PRO A 132 -1.60 6.82 7.14
C PRO A 132 -1.66 7.68 5.87
N SER A 133 -2.64 7.44 5.01
CA SER A 133 -2.78 8.16 3.73
C SER A 133 -3.00 9.68 3.91
N GLU A 134 -3.52 10.12 5.06
CA GLU A 134 -3.64 11.54 5.42
C GLU A 134 -2.27 12.26 5.51
N LEU A 135 -1.18 11.50 5.65
CA LEU A 135 0.17 12.05 5.73
C LEU A 135 0.87 12.13 4.36
N ASP A 136 0.23 11.63 3.29
CA ASP A 136 0.85 11.54 1.97
C ASP A 136 1.24 12.91 1.41
N GLU A 137 0.32 13.87 1.45
CA GLU A 137 0.57 15.22 0.93
C GLU A 137 1.74 15.90 1.66
N LYS A 138 1.78 15.76 2.99
CA LYS A 138 2.86 16.31 3.80
C LYS A 138 4.17 15.58 3.55
N LEU A 139 4.16 14.26 3.39
CA LEU A 139 5.38 13.52 3.08
C LEU A 139 5.95 13.93 1.72
N GLN A 140 5.11 13.94 0.69
CA GLN A 140 5.53 14.25 -0.68
C GLN A 140 5.92 15.72 -0.85
N GLY A 141 5.29 16.63 -0.12
CA GLY A 141 5.61 18.06 -0.16
C GLY A 141 6.94 18.40 0.54
N TYR A 142 7.29 17.71 1.62
CA TYR A 142 8.50 17.97 2.40
C TYR A 142 9.69 17.12 1.97
N TRP A 143 9.44 15.89 1.52
CA TRP A 143 10.49 14.97 1.10
C TRP A 143 11.16 15.44 -0.18
N LYS A 144 12.49 15.32 -0.22
CA LYS A 144 13.28 15.54 -1.43
C LYS A 144 14.25 14.39 -1.60
N ASP A 145 14.16 13.73 -2.75
CA ASP A 145 15.09 12.67 -3.11
C ASP A 145 16.52 13.20 -3.17
N SER A 146 17.44 12.35 -2.75
CA SER A 146 18.88 12.55 -2.90
C SER A 146 19.47 11.39 -3.70
N PRO A 147 20.66 11.54 -4.30
CA PRO A 147 21.31 10.43 -5.01
C PRO A 147 21.55 9.19 -4.15
N ARG A 148 21.60 9.34 -2.81
CA ARG A 148 21.84 8.24 -1.87
C ARG A 148 20.58 7.65 -1.27
N ILE A 149 19.50 8.41 -1.24
CA ILE A 149 18.27 8.07 -0.52
C ILE A 149 17.09 8.59 -1.33
N GLN A 150 16.23 7.66 -1.73
CA GLN A 150 15.01 7.93 -2.47
C GLN A 150 13.83 7.35 -1.72
N MET A 151 12.70 8.06 -1.72
CA MET A 151 11.48 7.57 -1.09
C MET A 151 10.29 7.85 -1.99
N LYS A 152 9.52 6.80 -2.27
CA LYS A 152 8.33 6.91 -3.12
C LYS A 152 7.21 5.99 -2.64
N PRO A 153 5.94 6.36 -2.87
CA PRO A 153 4.86 5.41 -2.75
C PRO A 153 5.08 4.28 -3.77
N ILE A 154 4.77 3.05 -3.37
CA ILE A 154 4.87 1.89 -4.26
C ILE A 154 3.50 1.28 -4.50
N GLN A 155 3.30 0.84 -5.72
CA GLN A 155 2.13 0.10 -6.15
C GLN A 155 2.42 -1.40 -6.27
N GLU A 156 3.65 -1.81 -5.96
CA GLU A 156 4.10 -3.19 -6.02
C GLU A 156 5.04 -3.52 -4.87
N LEU A 157 4.87 -4.72 -4.29
CA LEU A 157 5.76 -5.21 -3.25
C LEU A 157 7.03 -5.85 -3.85
N PRO A 158 8.23 -5.34 -3.52
CA PRO A 158 9.49 -5.94 -3.94
C PRO A 158 9.73 -7.28 -3.22
N GLN A 159 10.81 -7.97 -3.59
CA GLN A 159 11.20 -9.21 -2.90
C GLN A 159 11.70 -8.91 -1.50
N LEU A 160 10.82 -9.07 -0.52
CA LEU A 160 11.12 -8.89 0.89
C LEU A 160 11.88 -10.09 1.44
N ASP A 161 12.78 -9.83 2.39
CA ASP A 161 13.38 -10.86 3.23
C ASP A 161 12.28 -11.46 4.12
N GLU A 162 12.10 -12.78 4.06
CA GLU A 162 11.07 -13.52 4.79
C GLU A 162 11.22 -13.37 6.31
N THR A 163 12.44 -13.14 6.80
CA THR A 163 12.72 -12.88 8.23
C THR A 163 12.26 -11.50 8.68
N SER A 164 12.03 -10.57 7.75
CA SER A 164 11.61 -9.19 8.05
C SER A 164 10.09 -9.00 8.14
N ARG A 165 9.30 -9.97 7.63
CA ARG A 165 7.83 -9.89 7.62
C ARG A 165 7.17 -10.18 8.97
N ASN A 166 7.86 -10.89 9.85
CA ASN A 166 7.32 -11.24 11.15
C ASN A 166 7.77 -10.17 12.16
N GLY A 167 6.86 -9.28 12.56
CA GLY A 167 7.06 -8.19 13.53
C GLY A 167 7.40 -8.65 14.95
N GLY A 168 8.32 -9.58 15.10
CA GLY A 168 8.73 -10.17 16.35
C GLY A 168 10.11 -10.81 16.23
N ARG A 169 11.12 -10.10 16.76
CA ARG A 169 12.34 -10.66 17.34
C ARG A 169 13.26 -11.43 16.37
N SER A 170 14.21 -10.72 15.77
CA SER A 170 15.65 -11.05 15.84
C SER A 170 16.49 -10.12 14.95
N PHE A 171 16.85 -8.95 15.47
CA PHE A 171 17.92 -8.12 14.91
C PHE A 171 19.31 -8.61 15.37
N SER A 172 19.53 -9.93 15.39
CA SER A 172 20.83 -10.53 15.74
C SER A 172 21.38 -11.30 14.55
N ARG A 173 21.85 -10.59 13.53
CA ARG A 173 22.84 -11.15 12.60
C ARG A 173 24.23 -11.00 13.21
N GLY A 174 24.66 -12.09 13.86
CA GLY A 174 26.05 -12.55 14.00
C GLY A 174 27.15 -11.52 14.27
N SER A 175 27.56 -11.41 15.53
CA SER A 175 28.95 -11.12 15.87
C SER A 175 29.61 -12.42 16.30
N TYR A 176 30.28 -13.09 15.36
CA TYR A 176 31.19 -14.20 15.64
C TYR A 176 32.60 -13.60 15.75
N GLY A 177 33.14 -13.56 16.96
CA GLY A 177 34.47 -13.02 17.27
C GLY A 177 34.62 -12.84 18.78
N SER A 178 34.95 -13.91 19.50
CA SER A 178 36.32 -14.20 19.97
C SER A 178 36.76 -13.38 21.19
N SER A 179 37.03 -14.14 22.26
CA SER A 179 38.12 -13.95 23.23
C SER A 179 37.90 -13.16 24.54
N ARG A 180 38.27 -13.89 25.62
CA ARG A 180 38.76 -13.46 26.95
C ARG A 180 37.65 -12.97 27.90
N GLY A 181 37.49 -13.45 29.14
CA GLY A 181 38.40 -14.11 30.07
C GLY A 181 38.23 -13.45 31.46
N GLY A 182 38.17 -14.25 32.53
CA GLY A 182 38.12 -13.83 33.95
C GLY A 182 36.69 -13.80 34.50
N SER A 183 36.26 -14.58 35.50
CA SER A 183 36.85 -15.05 36.79
C SER A 183 37.21 -13.93 37.77
N TYR A 184 36.86 -14.17 39.05
CA TYR A 184 36.78 -13.32 40.25
C TYR A 184 35.47 -12.53 40.38
N GLY A 185 34.68 -12.61 41.45
CA GLY A 185 34.97 -12.98 42.84
C GLY A 185 34.89 -11.72 43.71
N GLY A 186 33.85 -11.63 44.55
CA GLY A 186 33.57 -10.50 45.45
C GLY A 186 32.12 -10.50 45.89
#